data_AF-A0A6I4LVB8-F1
#
_entry.id   AF-A0A6I4LVB8-F1
#
_cell.length_a   1.000
_cell.length_b   1.000
_cell.length_c   1.000
_cell.angle_alpha   90.00
_cell.angle_beta   90.00
_cell.angle_gamma   90.00
#
_symmetry.space_group_name_H-M   'P 1'
#
loop_
_entity.id
_entity.type
_entity.pdbx_description
1 polymer ?
#
loop_
_entity_poly.entity_id
_entity_poly.type
_entity_poly.pdbx_seq_one_letter_code
_entity_poly.pdbx_strand_id
1 'polypeptide(L)'
;MPIGHWALRETPKAVRHLRISIFLVLLLGACSKEQQTLPDELQLSDPAYEISVSHAFGPGGINHAFKVYDLEADVGRKINQSGLGFLSKMESAVNYPDEKNEARKEGGYFGPYWTSYTDWKPLPIPKDDNWIRRARVVAVSDQPIVEEFFGDNDSQGFTSTIDRSEIDKFLEVIRGKEGYYSYGGYREMNLLVVSPHHAKAYYLFRD
;
A
#
# COMPACT_ATOMS: atom_id res chain seq x y z
N MET A 1 5.84 82.08 -36.69
CA MET A 1 6.28 80.80 -37.30
C MET A 1 5.85 79.67 -36.36
N PRO A 2 5.39 78.52 -36.88
CA PRO A 2 3.99 78.14 -37.15
C PRO A 2 3.40 77.20 -36.07
N ILE A 3 2.10 77.25 -35.75
CA ILE A 3 0.95 76.52 -36.34
C ILE A 3 1.08 74.99 -36.32
N GLY A 4 0.11 74.33 -35.66
CA GLY A 4 -0.33 72.97 -35.99
C GLY A 4 -0.58 72.10 -34.75
N HIS A 5 -1.57 71.22 -34.68
CA HIS A 5 -2.79 71.00 -35.45
C HIS A 5 -3.62 70.03 -34.60
N TRP A 6 -4.94 70.19 -34.57
CA TRP A 6 -5.86 69.19 -34.05
C TRP A 6 -5.75 67.89 -34.85
N ALA A 7 -5.81 66.74 -34.19
CA ALA A 7 -6.30 65.50 -34.78
C ALA A 7 -6.82 64.54 -33.71
N LEU A 8 -8.14 64.51 -33.55
CA LEU A 8 -8.90 63.35 -33.11
C LEU A 8 -8.59 62.17 -34.04
N ARG A 9 -8.30 60.98 -33.49
CA ARG A 9 -8.48 59.71 -34.21
C ARG A 9 -8.71 58.54 -33.25
N GLU A 10 -9.99 58.13 -33.24
CA GLU A 10 -10.49 56.76 -33.40
C GLU A 10 -9.89 55.64 -32.55
N THR A 11 -10.71 55.19 -31.59
CA THR A 11 -10.64 53.85 -30.98
C THR A 11 -11.06 52.76 -31.98
N PRO A 12 -10.28 51.67 -32.17
CA PRO A 12 -10.81 50.44 -32.73
C PRO A 12 -10.98 49.37 -31.64
N LYS A 13 -12.26 49.06 -31.41
CA LYS A 13 -12.87 47.73 -31.38
C LYS A 13 -12.13 46.60 -30.64
N ALA A 14 -12.78 46.22 -29.55
CA ALA A 14 -12.79 44.91 -28.90
C ALA A 14 -12.42 43.73 -29.82
N VAL A 15 -11.42 42.96 -29.39
CA VAL A 15 -11.29 41.54 -29.75
C VAL A 15 -11.41 40.75 -28.45
N ARG A 16 -12.62 40.25 -28.21
CA ARG A 16 -12.91 39.23 -27.19
C ARG A 16 -12.22 37.94 -27.60
N HIS A 17 -11.03 37.68 -27.08
CA HIS A 17 -10.47 36.34 -27.10
C HIS A 17 -11.12 35.51 -26.01
N LEU A 18 -12.17 34.81 -26.42
CA LEU A 18 -12.81 33.70 -25.74
C LEU A 18 -11.76 32.59 -25.55
N ARG A 19 -11.07 32.58 -24.40
CA ARG A 19 -10.27 31.42 -23.99
C ARG A 19 -11.20 30.40 -23.34
N ILE A 20 -11.77 29.54 -24.17
CA ILE A 20 -12.36 28.27 -23.75
C ILE A 20 -11.18 27.41 -23.28
N SER A 21 -10.91 27.42 -21.98
CA SER A 21 -10.05 26.44 -21.34
C SER A 21 -10.90 25.22 -21.03
N ILE A 22 -10.87 24.25 -21.96
CA ILE A 22 -11.35 22.88 -21.73
C ILE A 22 -10.45 22.27 -20.65
N PHE A 23 -10.91 22.29 -19.40
CA PHE A 23 -10.38 21.39 -18.38
C PHE A 23 -11.00 20.01 -18.63
N LEU A 24 -10.39 19.27 -19.54
CA LEU A 24 -10.59 17.83 -19.67
C LEU A 24 -9.91 17.21 -18.43
N VAL A 25 -10.64 17.08 -17.33
CA VAL A 25 -10.18 16.25 -16.22
C VAL A 25 -10.29 14.81 -16.70
N LEU A 26 -9.17 14.29 -17.20
CA LEU A 26 -8.94 12.86 -17.42
C LEU A 26 -9.05 12.17 -16.06
N LEU A 27 -10.27 11.78 -15.69
CA LEU A 27 -10.54 10.70 -14.75
C LEU A 27 -10.17 9.38 -15.43
N LEU A 28 -8.92 9.24 -15.85
CA LEU A 28 -8.36 7.93 -16.16
C LEU A 28 -8.10 7.28 -14.81
N GLY A 29 -8.94 6.29 -14.50
CA GLY A 29 -8.82 5.46 -13.32
C GLY A 29 -7.42 4.89 -13.22
N ALA A 30 -6.59 5.53 -12.40
CA ALA A 30 -5.54 4.85 -11.69
C ALA A 30 -6.24 3.98 -10.64
N CYS A 31 -6.83 2.87 -11.08
CA CYS A 31 -6.97 1.73 -10.20
C CYS A 31 -5.54 1.39 -9.82
N SER A 32 -5.11 1.87 -8.64
CA SER A 32 -3.74 1.69 -8.17
C SER A 32 -3.44 0.20 -8.24
N LYS A 33 -2.36 -0.19 -8.92
CA LYS A 33 -1.92 -1.60 -8.95
C LYS A 33 -1.84 -2.23 -7.56
N GLU A 34 -1.70 -1.41 -6.52
CA GLU A 34 -1.74 -1.81 -5.13
C GLU A 34 -3.06 -2.50 -4.74
N GLN A 35 -4.22 -1.99 -5.18
CA GLN A 35 -5.52 -2.61 -4.94
C GLN A 35 -5.65 -3.93 -5.70
N GLN A 36 -4.93 -4.08 -6.81
CA GLN A 36 -4.87 -5.30 -7.60
C GLN A 36 -4.08 -6.44 -6.91
N THR A 37 -3.47 -6.19 -5.75
CA THR A 37 -2.63 -7.19 -5.04
C THR A 37 -3.26 -7.75 -3.78
N LEU A 38 -4.25 -7.07 -3.18
CA LEU A 38 -4.94 -7.59 -1.99
C LEU A 38 -5.99 -8.64 -2.40
N PRO A 39 -6.21 -9.70 -1.62
CA PRO A 39 -7.21 -10.71 -1.97
C PRO A 39 -8.63 -10.15 -1.94
N ASP A 40 -9.35 -10.24 -3.05
CA ASP A 40 -10.72 -9.70 -3.21
C ASP A 40 -11.71 -10.30 -2.19
N GLU A 41 -11.53 -11.57 -1.83
CA GLU A 41 -12.41 -12.29 -0.89
C GLU A 41 -12.34 -11.73 0.53
N LEU A 42 -11.29 -10.97 0.86
CA LEU A 42 -11.19 -10.26 2.13
C LEU A 42 -12.03 -8.97 2.16
N GLN A 43 -12.50 -8.51 0.99
CA GLN A 43 -13.35 -7.33 0.85
C GLN A 43 -12.76 -6.07 1.49
N LEU A 44 -11.45 -5.86 1.28
CA LEU A 44 -10.71 -4.71 1.79
C LEU A 44 -10.81 -3.55 0.78
N SER A 45 -11.85 -2.71 0.91
CA SER A 45 -12.07 -1.59 -0.01
C SER A 45 -11.34 -0.33 0.46
N ASP A 46 -11.83 0.28 1.55
CA ASP A 46 -11.38 1.58 2.04
C ASP A 46 -10.66 1.42 3.39
N PRO A 47 -9.42 1.92 3.53
CA PRO A 47 -8.75 1.88 4.81
C PRO A 47 -9.43 2.83 5.80
N ALA A 48 -9.75 2.31 6.99
CA ALA A 48 -10.19 3.11 8.14
C ALA A 48 -9.06 4.02 8.66
N TYR A 49 -7.81 3.65 8.40
CA TYR A 49 -6.63 4.44 8.70
C TYR A 49 -5.55 4.18 7.65
N GLU A 50 -4.91 5.24 7.14
CA GLU A 50 -3.81 5.13 6.20
C GLU A 50 -2.76 6.21 6.46
N ILE A 51 -1.49 5.80 6.48
CA ILE A 51 -0.35 6.66 6.25
C ILE A 51 0.47 6.04 5.12
N SER A 52 0.74 6.82 4.08
CA SER A 52 1.56 6.38 2.96
C SER A 52 2.53 7.49 2.53
N VAL A 53 3.73 7.08 2.15
CA VAL A 53 4.74 7.94 1.55
C VAL A 53 5.09 7.35 0.20
N SER A 54 4.95 8.16 -0.85
CA SER A 54 5.34 7.78 -2.20
C SER A 54 6.28 8.81 -2.81
N HIS A 55 7.40 8.35 -3.35
CA HIS A 55 8.38 9.19 -4.01
C HIS A 55 8.23 9.09 -5.53
N ALA A 56 7.84 10.20 -6.17
CA ALA A 56 7.50 10.23 -7.59
C ALA A 56 8.68 10.13 -8.57
N PHE A 57 9.95 10.04 -8.12
CA PHE A 57 11.11 10.15 -9.03
C PHE A 57 12.20 9.07 -8.81
N GLY A 58 12.39 8.25 -9.85
CA GLY A 58 13.56 7.38 -10.06
C GLY A 58 13.37 5.90 -9.68
N PRO A 59 14.18 4.98 -10.22
CA PRO A 59 14.12 3.53 -9.94
C PRO A 59 14.54 3.12 -8.52
N GLY A 60 14.49 4.05 -7.56
CA GLY A 60 14.82 3.86 -6.15
C GLY A 60 13.90 4.64 -5.21
N GLY A 61 12.69 4.98 -5.65
CA GLY A 61 11.68 5.62 -4.79
C GLY A 61 11.33 4.69 -3.63
N ILE A 62 11.67 5.08 -2.41
CA ILE A 62 11.34 4.33 -1.21
C ILE A 62 9.87 4.58 -0.91
N ASN A 63 9.00 3.62 -1.19
CA ASN A 63 7.57 3.75 -0.97
C ASN A 63 7.15 2.92 0.25
N HIS A 64 6.40 3.52 1.18
CA HIS A 64 5.87 2.86 2.39
C HIS A 64 4.40 3.14 2.57
N ALA A 65 3.68 2.16 3.12
CA ALA A 65 2.35 2.41 3.65
C ALA A 65 2.08 1.57 4.89
N PHE A 66 1.28 2.13 5.78
CA PHE A 66 0.61 1.44 6.87
C PHE A 66 -0.89 1.71 6.71
N LYS A 67 -1.64 0.66 6.40
CA LYS A 67 -3.09 0.73 6.18
C LYS A 67 -3.81 -0.20 7.14
N VAL A 68 -4.91 0.28 7.70
CA VAL A 68 -5.82 -0.48 8.55
C VAL A 68 -7.18 -0.50 7.87
N TYR A 69 -7.74 -1.68 7.70
CA TYR A 69 -9.06 -1.89 7.11
C TYR A 69 -10.01 -2.46 8.15
N ASP A 70 -11.28 -2.12 8.01
CA ASP A 70 -12.34 -2.85 8.67
C ASP A 70 -12.54 -4.20 7.99
N LEU A 71 -12.57 -5.26 8.78
CA LEU A 71 -12.89 -6.59 8.29
C LEU A 71 -14.39 -6.81 8.41
N GLU A 72 -15.07 -6.99 7.27
CA GLU A 72 -16.50 -7.23 7.29
C GLU A 72 -16.87 -8.45 8.16
N ALA A 73 -17.98 -8.34 8.89
CA ALA A 73 -18.43 -9.38 9.79
C ALA A 73 -18.58 -10.75 9.09
N ASP A 74 -19.00 -10.76 7.82
CA ASP A 74 -19.17 -11.97 7.02
C ASP A 74 -17.83 -12.63 6.69
N VAL A 75 -16.82 -11.83 6.34
CA VAL A 75 -15.44 -12.31 6.11
C VAL A 75 -14.83 -12.81 7.42
N GLY A 76 -14.97 -12.04 8.50
CA GLY A 76 -14.52 -12.44 9.83
C GLY A 76 -15.11 -13.78 10.29
N ARG A 77 -16.42 -14.01 10.05
CA ARG A 77 -17.05 -15.31 10.32
C ARG A 77 -16.46 -16.45 9.48
N LYS A 78 -16.22 -16.24 8.18
CA LYS A 78 -15.60 -17.25 7.31
C LYS A 78 -14.19 -17.63 7.80
N ILE A 79 -13.38 -16.64 8.18
CA ILE A 79 -12.04 -16.88 8.72
C ILE A 79 -12.13 -17.59 10.08
N ASN A 80 -13.04 -17.20 10.99
CA ASN A 80 -13.20 -17.90 12.28
C ASN A 80 -13.64 -19.35 12.13
N GLN A 81 -14.48 -19.65 11.13
CA GLN A 81 -15.01 -21.00 10.91
C GLN A 81 -14.01 -21.92 10.22
N SER A 82 -13.26 -21.42 9.24
CA SER A 82 -12.43 -22.24 8.35
C SER A 82 -10.93 -21.97 8.49
N GLY A 83 -10.53 -20.84 9.10
CA GLY A 83 -9.15 -20.42 9.29
C GLY A 83 -8.35 -20.46 7.99
N LEU A 84 -7.21 -21.15 8.05
CA LEU A 84 -6.36 -21.44 6.89
C LEU A 84 -7.10 -22.12 5.74
N GLY A 85 -8.15 -22.90 6.02
CA GLY A 85 -8.93 -23.57 4.98
C GLY A 85 -9.68 -22.60 4.05
N PHE A 86 -10.08 -21.43 4.56
CA PHE A 86 -10.64 -20.35 3.75
C PHE A 86 -9.51 -19.54 3.09
N LEU A 87 -8.53 -19.09 3.88
CA LEU A 87 -7.45 -18.21 3.40
C LEU A 87 -6.60 -18.85 2.29
N SER A 88 -6.25 -20.12 2.42
CA SER A 88 -5.43 -20.84 1.43
C SER A 88 -6.19 -21.24 0.15
N LYS A 89 -7.51 -20.95 0.08
CA LYS A 89 -8.37 -21.26 -1.08
C LYS A 89 -9.00 -20.02 -1.71
N MET A 90 -8.56 -18.82 -1.32
CA MET A 90 -8.99 -17.58 -1.98
C MET A 90 -8.54 -17.63 -3.43
N GLU A 91 -9.49 -17.56 -4.36
CA GLU A 91 -9.26 -17.70 -5.80
C GLU A 91 -8.41 -16.54 -6.33
N SER A 92 -8.63 -15.32 -5.80
CA SER A 92 -7.79 -14.16 -6.14
C SER A 92 -6.32 -14.39 -5.75
N ALA A 93 -6.08 -15.18 -4.69
CA ALA A 93 -4.74 -15.47 -4.22
C ALA A 93 -4.09 -16.62 -5.00
N VAL A 94 -4.84 -17.69 -5.26
CA VAL A 94 -4.35 -18.93 -5.91
C VAL A 94 -4.12 -18.75 -7.41
N ASN A 95 -4.96 -17.97 -8.10
CA ASN A 95 -4.86 -17.74 -9.54
C ASN A 95 -4.06 -16.49 -9.90
N TYR A 96 -3.44 -15.84 -8.91
CA TYR A 96 -2.61 -14.67 -9.14
C TYR A 96 -1.39 -15.04 -10.00
N PRO A 97 -1.05 -14.26 -11.04
CA PRO A 97 0.14 -14.51 -11.85
C PRO A 97 1.40 -14.48 -10.99
N ASP A 98 2.12 -15.61 -10.91
CA ASP A 98 3.36 -15.70 -10.15
C ASP A 98 4.52 -15.08 -10.96
N GLU A 99 4.59 -13.75 -10.95
CA GLU A 99 5.61 -12.97 -11.66
C GLU A 99 7.04 -13.37 -11.24
N LYS A 100 7.23 -13.89 -10.01
CA LYS A 100 8.53 -14.36 -9.52
C LYS A 100 9.02 -15.58 -10.29
N ASN A 101 8.13 -16.54 -10.52
CA ASN A 101 8.44 -17.73 -11.31
C ASN A 101 8.64 -17.39 -12.79
N GLU A 102 7.93 -16.39 -13.32
CA GLU A 102 8.16 -15.87 -14.67
C GLU A 102 9.54 -15.18 -14.78
N ALA A 103 9.87 -14.26 -13.86
CA ALA A 103 11.17 -13.58 -13.82
C ALA A 103 12.36 -14.55 -13.68
N ARG A 104 12.18 -15.67 -12.98
CA ARG A 104 13.20 -16.73 -12.89
C ARG A 104 13.40 -17.48 -14.21
N LYS A 105 12.32 -17.78 -14.94
CA LYS A 105 12.37 -18.50 -16.23
C LYS A 105 13.08 -17.68 -17.32
N GLU A 106 13.01 -16.36 -17.25
CA GLU A 106 13.65 -15.43 -18.20
C GLU A 106 15.18 -15.28 -18.02
N GLY A 107 15.82 -16.10 -17.18
CA GLY A 107 17.28 -16.16 -17.07
C GLY A 107 17.88 -15.47 -15.84
N GLY A 108 17.11 -15.39 -14.75
CA GLY A 108 17.61 -14.91 -13.44
C GLY A 108 17.39 -13.43 -13.18
N TYR A 109 16.30 -12.85 -13.70
CA TYR A 109 15.97 -11.45 -13.48
C TYR A 109 15.54 -11.21 -12.02
N PHE A 110 16.29 -10.37 -11.28
CA PHE A 110 15.97 -9.92 -9.92
C PHE A 110 15.21 -8.58 -9.91
N GLY A 111 14.51 -8.25 -11.00
CA GLY A 111 13.75 -7.02 -11.11
C GLY A 111 12.57 -6.93 -10.13
N PRO A 112 11.78 -5.86 -10.22
CA PRO A 112 10.52 -5.77 -9.50
C PRO A 112 9.60 -6.91 -9.94
N TYR A 113 9.03 -7.65 -8.99
CA TYR A 113 8.01 -8.66 -9.24
C TYR A 113 6.95 -8.58 -8.14
N TRP A 114 5.72 -8.92 -8.46
CA TRP A 114 4.61 -8.98 -7.53
C TRP A 114 4.22 -10.41 -7.25
N THR A 115 3.84 -10.67 -6.01
CA THR A 115 3.40 -11.98 -5.54
C THR A 115 2.08 -11.85 -4.81
N SER A 116 1.33 -12.93 -4.82
CA SER A 116 0.09 -13.04 -4.07
C SER A 116 0.33 -13.33 -2.59
N TYR A 117 -0.70 -13.10 -1.77
CA TYR A 117 -0.75 -13.52 -0.37
C TYR A 117 -1.18 -15.00 -0.29
N THR A 118 -0.23 -15.87 -0.62
CA THR A 118 -0.32 -17.33 -0.46
C THR A 118 0.63 -17.74 0.68
N ASP A 119 0.51 -18.92 1.27
CA ASP A 119 1.23 -19.31 2.51
C ASP A 119 0.81 -18.50 3.76
N TRP A 120 -0.49 -18.52 4.06
CA TRP A 120 -1.02 -17.97 5.31
C TRP A 120 -0.56 -18.76 6.53
N LYS A 121 -0.22 -18.05 7.60
CA LYS A 121 0.26 -18.61 8.87
C LYS A 121 -0.56 -18.06 10.04
N PRO A 122 -0.76 -18.83 11.12
CA PRO A 122 -1.42 -18.33 12.32
C PRO A 122 -0.51 -17.38 13.11
N LEU A 123 -1.11 -16.38 13.75
CA LEU A 123 -0.43 -15.53 14.74
C LEU A 123 -0.06 -16.33 16.02
N PRO A 124 0.96 -15.91 16.80
CA PRO A 124 1.77 -14.70 16.65
C PRO A 124 2.81 -14.79 15.52
N ILE A 125 3.24 -13.63 15.01
CA ILE A 125 4.37 -13.57 14.07
C ILE A 125 5.67 -13.86 14.84
N PRO A 126 6.42 -14.93 14.52
CA PRO A 126 7.66 -15.23 15.21
C PRO A 126 8.76 -14.26 14.79
N LYS A 127 9.69 -13.96 15.71
CA LYS A 127 10.77 -12.99 15.48
C LYS A 127 11.56 -13.33 14.22
N ASP A 128 11.89 -14.59 14.02
CA ASP A 128 12.70 -15.11 12.93
C ASP A 128 11.95 -15.29 11.59
N ASP A 129 10.66 -14.95 11.52
CA ASP A 129 9.96 -14.96 10.23
C ASP A 129 10.46 -13.84 9.31
N ASN A 130 10.10 -13.94 8.04
CA ASN A 130 10.71 -13.19 6.94
C ASN A 130 10.66 -11.64 7.02
N TRP A 131 9.96 -11.02 7.98
CA TRP A 131 9.99 -9.58 8.17
C TRP A 131 11.40 -9.04 8.53
N ILE A 132 12.23 -9.81 9.24
CA ILE A 132 13.63 -9.42 9.56
C ILE A 132 14.56 -9.58 8.35
N ARG A 133 14.30 -10.55 7.46
CA ARG A 133 15.26 -10.95 6.42
C ARG A 133 15.60 -9.83 5.42
N ARG A 134 14.84 -8.73 5.43
CA ARG A 134 15.05 -7.53 4.62
C ARG A 134 15.16 -6.23 5.42
N ALA A 135 15.01 -6.29 6.73
CA ALA A 135 15.40 -5.22 7.63
C ALA A 135 16.91 -5.33 7.85
N ARG A 136 17.66 -4.26 7.53
CA ARG A 136 19.13 -4.28 7.70
C ARG A 136 19.55 -4.08 9.18
N VAL A 137 18.60 -3.77 10.05
CA VAL A 137 18.80 -3.60 11.49
C VAL A 137 18.08 -4.72 12.23
N VAL A 138 18.84 -5.51 12.98
CA VAL A 138 18.30 -6.49 13.93
C VAL A 138 18.15 -5.77 15.27
N ALA A 139 16.91 -5.58 15.74
CA ALA A 139 16.70 -5.02 17.07
C ALA A 139 16.94 -6.07 18.18
N VAL A 140 17.21 -5.57 19.38
CA VAL A 140 17.54 -6.36 20.59
C VAL A 140 16.28 -6.89 21.29
N SER A 141 15.08 -6.60 20.79
CA SER A 141 13.80 -7.04 21.38
C SER A 141 13.49 -8.51 21.09
N ASP A 142 12.88 -9.22 22.03
CA ASP A 142 12.38 -10.60 21.85
C ASP A 142 11.01 -10.67 21.14
N GLN A 143 10.42 -9.52 20.81
CA GLN A 143 9.09 -9.39 20.20
C GLN A 143 9.12 -8.46 19.00
N PRO A 144 8.29 -8.70 17.97
CA PRO A 144 8.23 -7.82 16.80
C PRO A 144 7.76 -6.39 17.17
N ILE A 145 8.40 -5.38 16.59
CA ILE A 145 8.09 -3.94 16.64
C ILE A 145 7.94 -3.37 15.22
N VAL A 146 7.04 -2.42 14.97
CA VAL A 146 6.71 -1.94 13.61
C VAL A 146 7.92 -1.40 12.85
N GLU A 147 8.84 -0.76 13.55
CA GLU A 147 10.06 -0.16 13.01
C GLU A 147 10.96 -1.20 12.31
N GLU A 148 10.98 -2.45 12.78
CA GLU A 148 11.76 -3.52 12.15
C GLU A 148 11.21 -3.89 10.76
N PHE A 149 9.89 -3.82 10.55
CA PHE A 149 9.31 -4.09 9.23
C PHE A 149 9.82 -3.07 8.20
N PHE A 150 9.80 -1.79 8.57
CA PHE A 150 10.26 -0.70 7.71
C PHE A 150 11.78 -0.61 7.67
N GLY A 151 12.53 -1.04 8.69
CA GLY A 151 14.01 -1.13 8.69
C GLY A 151 14.70 0.22 8.45
N ASP A 152 15.83 0.22 7.72
CA ASP A 152 16.58 1.45 7.33
C ASP A 152 15.74 2.50 6.60
N ASN A 153 14.64 2.06 6.01
CA ASN A 153 13.68 2.84 5.29
C ASN A 153 12.85 3.72 6.27
N ASP A 154 12.81 3.38 7.57
CA ASP A 154 12.29 4.22 8.65
C ASP A 154 13.31 5.27 9.15
N SER A 155 14.50 5.36 8.56
CA SER A 155 15.48 6.41 8.91
C SER A 155 14.97 7.83 8.65
N GLN A 156 13.90 7.97 7.87
CA GLN A 156 13.19 9.23 7.64
C GLN A 156 12.03 9.48 8.62
N GLY A 157 11.84 8.59 9.60
CA GLY A 157 10.82 8.71 10.65
C GLY A 157 9.41 8.36 10.18
N PHE A 158 9.24 7.45 9.21
CA PHE A 158 7.92 7.03 8.74
C PHE A 158 7.06 6.47 9.89
N THR A 159 7.60 5.57 10.71
CA THR A 159 6.87 5.00 11.85
C THR A 159 6.46 6.07 12.85
N SER A 160 7.22 7.16 12.97
CA SER A 160 6.86 8.30 13.83
C SER A 160 5.66 9.10 13.35
N THR A 161 5.29 8.96 12.07
CA THR A 161 4.09 9.57 11.49
C THR A 161 2.83 8.72 11.66
N ILE A 162 2.97 7.45 12.08
CA ILE A 162 1.85 6.58 12.38
C ILE A 162 1.34 6.92 13.79
N ASP A 163 0.02 7.08 13.93
CA ASP A 163 -0.63 7.24 15.23
C ASP A 163 -0.21 6.10 16.15
N ARG A 164 0.31 6.48 17.32
CA ARG A 164 0.80 5.53 18.32
C ARG A 164 -0.28 4.52 18.71
N SER A 165 -1.53 4.94 18.77
CA SER A 165 -2.65 4.06 19.10
C SER A 165 -2.89 2.98 18.05
N GLU A 166 -2.62 3.24 16.77
CA GLU A 166 -2.70 2.24 15.70
C GLU A 166 -1.52 1.28 15.72
N ILE A 167 -0.31 1.78 16.04
CA ILE A 167 0.85 0.92 16.30
C ILE A 167 0.55 -0.04 17.45
N ASP A 168 0.05 0.46 18.58
CA ASP A 168 -0.16 -0.36 19.76
C ASP A 168 -1.25 -1.44 19.49
N LYS A 169 -2.33 -1.11 18.77
CA LYS A 169 -3.35 -2.08 18.32
C LYS A 169 -2.78 -3.14 17.39
N PHE A 170 -1.95 -2.74 16.41
CA PHE A 170 -1.32 -3.69 15.51
C PHE A 170 -0.37 -4.63 16.26
N LEU A 171 0.43 -4.09 17.19
CA LEU A 171 1.34 -4.88 18.02
C LEU A 171 0.60 -5.86 18.93
N GLU A 172 -0.54 -5.46 19.50
CA GLU A 172 -1.43 -6.35 20.24
C GLU A 172 -1.87 -7.53 19.36
N VAL A 173 -2.32 -7.24 18.13
CA VAL A 173 -2.77 -8.26 17.18
C VAL A 173 -1.65 -9.24 16.84
N ILE A 174 -0.49 -8.76 16.37
CA ILE A 174 0.58 -9.66 15.87
C ILE A 174 1.26 -10.48 16.96
N ARG A 175 1.16 -10.05 18.22
CA ARG A 175 1.66 -10.78 19.41
C ARG A 175 0.59 -11.71 19.99
N GLY A 176 -0.67 -11.52 19.61
CA GLY A 176 -1.79 -12.37 19.97
C GLY A 176 -1.81 -13.70 19.22
N LYS A 177 -2.83 -14.52 19.49
CA LYS A 177 -3.05 -15.83 18.86
C LYS A 177 -4.27 -15.85 17.92
N GLU A 178 -4.95 -14.72 17.78
CA GLU A 178 -6.27 -14.62 17.16
C GLU A 178 -6.19 -13.89 15.82
N GLY A 179 -5.63 -14.58 14.84
CA GLY A 179 -5.53 -14.08 13.47
C GLY A 179 -4.56 -14.87 12.63
N TYR A 180 -4.36 -14.38 11.42
CA TYR A 180 -3.48 -14.97 10.43
C TYR A 180 -2.69 -13.87 9.72
N TYR A 181 -1.57 -14.24 9.13
CA TYR A 181 -0.76 -13.34 8.32
C TYR A 181 -0.19 -14.05 7.10
N SER A 182 0.14 -13.28 6.06
CA SER A 182 0.82 -13.75 4.86
C SER A 182 1.73 -12.64 4.34
N TYR A 183 2.83 -13.05 3.71
CA TYR A 183 3.69 -12.15 2.97
C TYR A 183 3.37 -12.23 1.48
N GLY A 184 3.43 -11.09 0.81
CA GLY A 184 3.13 -11.01 -0.61
C GLY A 184 3.50 -9.65 -1.17
N GLY A 185 2.78 -9.25 -2.22
CA GLY A 185 2.96 -7.99 -2.90
C GLY A 185 4.35 -7.85 -3.53
N TYR A 186 4.90 -6.65 -3.47
CA TYR A 186 6.17 -6.31 -4.12
C TYR A 186 7.31 -7.11 -3.52
N ARG A 187 7.91 -7.98 -4.34
CA ARG A 187 9.01 -8.87 -3.98
C ARG A 187 8.76 -9.70 -2.72
N GLU A 188 7.52 -10.02 -2.31
CA GLU A 188 7.21 -10.65 -1.01
C GLU A 188 7.65 -9.79 0.21
N MET A 189 7.68 -8.47 0.08
CA MET A 189 8.08 -7.53 1.14
C MET A 189 6.91 -6.98 1.93
N ASN A 190 5.68 -7.20 1.46
CA ASN A 190 4.50 -6.65 2.09
C ASN A 190 3.90 -7.67 3.05
N LEU A 191 3.35 -7.18 4.16
CA LEU A 191 2.70 -7.99 5.17
C LEU A 191 1.21 -7.67 5.19
N LEU A 192 0.39 -8.72 5.10
CA LEU A 192 -1.04 -8.65 5.33
C LEU A 192 -1.38 -9.48 6.58
N VAL A 193 -2.04 -8.86 7.55
CA VAL A 193 -2.51 -9.48 8.79
C VAL A 193 -4.03 -9.36 8.86
N VAL A 194 -4.73 -10.44 9.18
CA VAL A 194 -6.18 -10.44 9.42
C VAL A 194 -6.48 -10.90 10.83
N SER A 195 -7.27 -10.13 11.57
CA SER A 195 -7.74 -10.48 12.91
C SER A 195 -9.26 -10.38 12.99
N PRO A 196 -9.97 -11.51 12.85
CA PRO A 196 -11.43 -11.54 13.01
C PRO A 196 -11.91 -11.11 14.39
N HIS A 197 -11.13 -11.40 15.45
CA HIS A 197 -11.46 -10.98 16.82
C HIS A 197 -11.53 -9.45 16.94
N HIS A 198 -10.58 -8.75 16.33
CA HIS A 198 -10.54 -7.29 16.34
C HIS A 198 -11.38 -6.66 15.23
N ALA A 199 -11.96 -7.47 14.33
CA ALA A 199 -12.63 -7.03 13.11
C ALA A 199 -11.75 -6.08 12.25
N LYS A 200 -10.44 -6.38 12.16
CA LYS A 200 -9.47 -5.57 11.42
C LYS A 200 -8.61 -6.42 10.48
N ALA A 201 -8.14 -5.77 9.43
CA ALA A 201 -6.98 -6.22 8.66
C ALA A 201 -5.93 -5.10 8.61
N TYR A 202 -4.65 -5.48 8.65
CA TYR A 202 -3.53 -4.56 8.62
C TYR A 202 -2.67 -4.89 7.42
N TYR A 203 -2.28 -3.85 6.69
CA TYR A 203 -1.43 -3.97 5.52
C TYR A 203 -0.24 -3.05 5.66
N LEU A 204 0.95 -3.64 5.66
CA LEU A 204 2.21 -2.93 5.69
C LEU A 204 2.89 -3.14 4.33
N PHE A 205 3.15 -2.03 3.65
CA PHE A 205 3.75 -2.01 2.31
C PHE A 205 5.18 -1.45 2.39
N ARG A 206 6.10 -2.12 1.69
CA ARG A 206 7.47 -1.64 1.53
C ARG A 206 8.04 -2.00 0.15
N ASP A 207 8.52 -0.96 -0.52
CA ASP A 207 9.37 -1.03 -1.73
C ASP A 207 10.87 -1.09 -1.37
#